data_AF-A0A951NGC0-F1
#
_entry.id   AF-A0A951NGC0-F1
#
_cell.length_a   1.000
_cell.length_b   1.000
_cell.length_c   1.000
_cell.angle_alpha   90.00
_cell.angle_beta   90.00
_cell.angle_gamma   90.00
#
_symmetry.space_group_name_H-M   'P 1'
#
loop_
_entity.id
_entity.type
_entity.pdbx_description
1 polymer ?
#
loop_
_entity_poly.entity_id
_entity_poly.type
_entity_poly.pdbx_seq_one_letter_code
_entity_poly.pdbx_strand_id
1 'polypeptide(L)'
;MTPVAGLDPAAHAVLVLGTAALPEPLEDALLAAAAAGTPVLLVGATMSTALTDAAGLVPGRLLPLHPVRVRPGRDAGEVTARLGAGELVLTDCWPLQDKVADDVEQLLTANSAYADHPVATWRPSTGVGALTVGSTPQTYADPAFARLVHRLLRHLLGQRDAAPVRIGMLGYGAIGPEHAVAVGLTEGLILQAVCDPNPLRVQVARSLVPSVRSCADGAALLADDDVDLVVVSTPPNTHADWVLRALQAGKHVVVEKPFCLTVDEADRQIAAAAEAGLTLAVYQNRRWDADYLAVAKAVRTGRLGEVFHLESFVGGYGHPCNFWHSDETVSGGAIYDWGSHYLDWVLELFPHQVEWVSATAHKRVWHDVTNADHTRVLLHFAGGMEAEFTASDLAAARKPKFYVLGTQGALVGHWRQERVVSRSPVGLVLEDRFAVSDAPAALSLFAPDGSETALSVAAAPAQPFHRELADQLLSGQPMSVTPAGSRRNIAVMQAATRSAADGGRPVAPPP
;
A
#
# COMPACT_ATOMS: atom_id res chain seq x y z
N MET A 1 21.86 -7.77 42.44
CA MET A 1 21.44 -7.61 41.03
C MET A 1 20.09 -6.94 41.04
N THR A 2 20.07 -5.63 40.84
CA THR A 2 18.82 -4.89 40.62
C THR A 2 18.32 -5.30 39.22
N PRO A 3 17.03 -5.64 39.03
CA PRO A 3 16.54 -5.89 37.68
C PRO A 3 16.77 -4.64 36.85
N VAL A 4 17.44 -4.78 35.71
CA VAL A 4 17.54 -3.70 34.73
C VAL A 4 16.09 -3.43 34.30
N ALA A 5 15.59 -2.24 34.63
CA ALA A 5 14.24 -1.85 34.27
C ALA A 5 14.09 -1.92 32.75
N GLY A 6 13.17 -2.76 32.26
CA GLY A 6 12.66 -2.62 30.89
C GLY A 6 12.63 -3.88 30.01
N LEU A 7 13.27 -4.98 30.37
CA LEU A 7 13.13 -6.24 29.62
C LEU A 7 11.98 -7.07 30.18
N ASP A 8 10.99 -7.37 29.34
CA ASP A 8 9.89 -8.26 29.67
C ASP A 8 10.38 -9.71 29.60
N PRO A 9 10.38 -10.47 30.72
CA PRO A 9 10.79 -11.88 30.71
C PRO A 9 9.86 -12.79 29.89
N ALA A 10 8.68 -12.32 29.47
CA ALA A 10 7.78 -13.02 28.57
C ALA A 10 8.02 -12.69 27.08
N ALA A 11 9.01 -11.83 26.76
CA ALA A 11 9.30 -11.46 25.39
C ALA A 11 9.81 -12.65 24.57
N HIS A 12 9.26 -12.83 23.37
CA HIS A 12 9.74 -13.86 22.43
C HIS A 12 11.03 -13.47 21.72
N ALA A 13 11.32 -12.17 21.60
CA ALA A 13 12.55 -11.59 21.06
C ALA A 13 12.72 -10.16 21.59
N VAL A 14 13.94 -9.64 21.54
CA VAL A 14 14.28 -8.25 21.91
C VAL A 14 14.79 -7.49 20.69
N LEU A 15 14.14 -6.37 20.38
CA LEU A 15 14.57 -5.43 19.34
C LEU A 15 15.20 -4.21 19.99
N VAL A 16 16.47 -3.93 19.68
CA VAL A 16 17.19 -2.76 20.19
C VAL A 16 17.36 -1.76 19.06
N LEU A 17 16.75 -0.58 19.21
CA LEU A 17 16.84 0.53 18.27
C LEU A 17 17.70 1.64 18.85
N GLY A 18 18.74 2.07 18.15
CA GLY A 18 19.52 3.22 18.60
C GLY A 18 20.72 3.57 17.71
N THR A 19 21.33 4.70 18.05
CA THR A 19 22.57 5.19 17.40
C THR A 19 23.70 5.44 18.40
N ALA A 20 23.50 5.12 19.68
CA ALA A 20 24.45 5.36 20.76
C ALA A 20 24.88 4.04 21.42
N ALA A 21 26.04 4.04 22.08
CA ALA A 21 26.47 2.91 22.90
C ALA A 21 25.48 2.68 24.05
N LEU A 22 25.26 1.41 24.40
CA LEU A 22 24.40 1.05 25.51
C LEU A 22 25.17 1.16 26.84
N PRO A 23 24.49 1.41 27.96
CA PRO A 23 25.10 1.24 29.26
C PRO A 23 25.42 -0.25 29.53
N GLU A 24 26.59 -0.54 30.09
CA GLU A 24 27.05 -1.89 30.42
C GLU A 24 25.98 -2.78 31.12
N PRO A 25 25.21 -2.30 32.12
CA PRO A 25 24.18 -3.14 32.73
C PRO A 25 23.09 -3.61 31.76
N LEU A 26 22.74 -2.80 30.76
CA LEU A 26 21.75 -3.16 29.75
C LEU A 26 22.32 -4.17 28.76
N GLU A 27 23.60 -4.05 28.41
CA GLU A 27 24.29 -5.02 27.55
C GLU A 27 24.35 -6.40 28.20
N ASP A 28 24.73 -6.46 29.48
CA ASP A 28 24.75 -7.71 30.24
C ASP A 28 23.35 -8.36 30.29
N ALA A 29 22.30 -7.56 30.45
CA ALA A 29 20.93 -8.05 30.47
C ALA A 29 20.49 -8.60 29.10
N LEU A 30 20.88 -7.95 28.00
CA LEU A 30 20.60 -8.43 26.64
C LEU A 30 21.35 -9.73 26.34
N LEU A 31 22.63 -9.82 26.71
CA LEU A 31 23.43 -11.03 26.55
C LEU A 31 22.87 -12.20 27.38
N ALA A 32 22.43 -11.92 28.61
CA ALA A 32 21.77 -12.92 29.44
C ALA A 32 20.44 -13.41 28.84
N ALA A 33 19.65 -12.50 28.26
CA ALA A 33 18.42 -12.87 27.56
C ALA A 33 18.68 -13.75 26.33
N ALA A 34 19.69 -13.39 25.52
CA ALA A 34 20.12 -14.17 24.36
C ALA A 34 20.60 -15.57 24.77
N ALA A 35 21.44 -15.67 25.81
CA ALA A 35 21.89 -16.95 26.36
C ALA A 35 20.74 -17.81 26.94
N ALA A 36 19.66 -17.18 27.41
CA ALA A 36 18.45 -17.85 27.86
C ALA A 36 17.50 -18.25 26.71
N GLY A 37 17.88 -18.01 25.46
CA GLY A 37 17.11 -18.40 24.26
C GLY A 37 16.13 -17.35 23.75
N THR A 38 16.21 -16.10 24.22
CA THR A 38 15.44 -14.97 23.68
C THR A 38 16.28 -14.22 22.65
N PRO A 39 16.01 -14.33 21.33
CA PRO A 39 16.80 -13.68 20.30
C PRO A 39 16.89 -12.17 20.49
N VAL A 40 18.08 -11.60 20.27
CA VAL A 40 18.32 -10.15 20.31
C VAL A 40 18.71 -9.65 18.91
N LEU A 41 17.95 -8.69 18.38
CA LEU A 41 18.27 -7.98 17.14
C LEU A 41 18.68 -6.54 17.44
N LEU A 42 19.92 -6.20 17.10
CA LEU A 42 20.47 -4.85 17.21
C LEU A 42 20.25 -4.10 15.90
N VAL A 43 19.70 -2.89 15.92
CA VAL A 43 19.46 -2.08 14.71
C VAL A 43 20.18 -0.75 14.78
N GLY A 44 20.86 -0.39 13.69
CA GLY A 44 21.63 0.84 13.54
C GLY A 44 23.07 0.71 14.05
N ALA A 45 23.64 1.85 14.46
CA ALA A 45 25.02 1.94 14.94
C ALA A 45 25.18 1.64 16.46
N THR A 46 24.10 1.27 17.16
CA THR A 46 24.14 0.89 18.57
C THR A 46 24.85 -0.45 18.76
N MET A 47 26.15 -0.38 19.00
CA MET A 47 27.01 -1.53 19.21
C MET A 47 28.07 -1.22 20.27
N SER A 48 28.26 -2.14 21.20
CA SER A 48 29.39 -2.16 22.14
C SER A 48 30.34 -3.29 21.78
N THR A 49 31.52 -3.35 22.40
CA THR A 49 32.45 -4.47 22.17
C THR A 49 31.80 -5.82 22.46
N ALA A 50 31.09 -5.95 23.59
CA ALA A 50 30.52 -7.24 24.01
C ALA A 50 29.38 -7.71 23.08
N LEU A 51 28.46 -6.83 22.70
CA LEU A 51 27.36 -7.16 21.78
C LEU A 51 27.84 -7.41 20.35
N THR A 52 28.87 -6.67 19.92
CA THR A 52 29.52 -6.87 18.62
C THR A 52 30.20 -8.23 18.54
N ASP A 53 30.95 -8.59 19.59
CA ASP A 53 31.59 -9.91 19.70
C ASP A 53 30.56 -11.03 19.74
N ALA A 54 29.45 -10.83 20.47
CA ALA A 54 28.34 -11.77 20.51
C ALA A 54 27.68 -11.93 19.13
N ALA A 55 27.50 -10.85 18.36
CA ALA A 55 27.03 -10.91 16.98
C ALA A 55 28.05 -11.50 16.00
N GLY A 56 29.30 -11.75 16.44
CA GLY A 56 30.38 -12.30 15.62
C GLY A 56 30.91 -11.31 14.57
N LEU A 57 30.88 -10.02 14.89
CA LEU A 57 31.22 -8.94 13.97
C LEU A 57 32.54 -8.27 14.37
N VAL A 58 33.26 -7.74 13.37
CA VAL A 58 34.38 -6.82 13.60
C VAL A 58 34.06 -5.52 12.87
N PRO A 59 33.72 -4.43 13.60
CA PRO A 59 33.36 -3.16 12.99
C PRO A 59 34.55 -2.55 12.27
N GLY A 60 34.29 -2.07 11.06
CA GLY A 60 35.23 -1.29 10.26
C GLY A 60 34.92 0.19 10.32
N ARG A 61 35.27 0.90 9.24
CA ARG A 61 35.00 2.34 9.12
C ARG A 61 33.50 2.64 9.04
N LEU A 62 33.10 3.75 9.66
CA LEU A 62 31.78 4.34 9.48
C LEU A 62 31.74 5.15 8.18
N LEU A 63 30.82 4.81 7.28
CA LEU A 63 30.55 5.62 6.09
C LEU A 63 29.60 6.77 6.44
N PRO A 64 29.80 7.97 5.84
CA PRO A 64 28.89 9.10 6.03
C PRO A 64 27.52 8.82 5.39
N LEU A 65 26.56 9.73 5.60
CA LEU A 65 25.22 9.62 5.03
C LEU A 65 25.27 9.51 3.50
N HIS A 66 24.85 8.37 2.95
CA HIS A 66 24.80 8.12 1.50
C HIS A 66 23.73 7.08 1.15
N PRO A 67 23.35 6.94 -0.13
CA PRO A 67 22.49 5.85 -0.57
C PRO A 67 23.15 4.47 -0.38
N VAL A 68 22.56 3.63 0.47
CA VAL A 68 22.97 2.24 0.73
C VAL A 68 21.99 1.31 0.01
N ARG A 69 22.51 0.47 -0.89
CA ARG A 69 21.72 -0.55 -1.60
C ARG A 69 21.84 -1.88 -0.87
N VAL A 70 20.81 -2.22 -0.11
CA VAL A 70 20.69 -3.47 0.63
C VAL A 70 20.19 -4.57 -0.29
N ARG A 71 20.86 -5.72 -0.28
CA ARG A 71 20.64 -6.88 -1.15
C ARG A 71 20.59 -8.18 -0.34
N PRO A 72 20.02 -9.26 -0.89
CA PRO A 72 20.12 -10.60 -0.31
C PRO A 72 21.57 -11.00 -0.08
N GLY A 73 21.86 -11.48 1.13
CA GLY A 73 23.11 -12.18 1.44
C GLY A 73 23.03 -13.66 1.07
N ARG A 74 24.10 -14.40 1.34
CA ARG A 74 24.16 -15.85 1.06
C ARG A 74 23.12 -16.67 1.83
N ASP A 75 22.69 -16.19 2.99
CA ASP A 75 21.79 -16.91 3.92
C ASP A 75 20.42 -16.24 4.01
N ALA A 76 20.06 -15.35 3.07
CA ALA A 76 18.87 -14.50 3.16
C ALA A 76 17.55 -15.26 3.34
N GLY A 77 17.40 -16.40 2.67
CA GLY A 77 16.15 -17.18 2.66
C GLY A 77 14.92 -16.29 2.38
N GLU A 78 13.92 -16.38 3.25
CA GLU A 78 12.66 -15.63 3.15
C GLU A 78 12.76 -14.18 3.68
N VAL A 79 13.89 -13.77 4.27
CA VAL A 79 14.10 -12.39 4.75
C VAL A 79 13.94 -11.39 3.60
N THR A 80 14.29 -11.80 2.39
CA THR A 80 14.21 -10.95 1.19
C THR A 80 13.04 -11.26 0.27
N ALA A 81 12.18 -12.21 0.63
CA ALA A 81 11.00 -12.52 -0.17
C ALA A 81 10.14 -11.27 -0.34
N ARG A 82 9.66 -11.05 -1.57
CA ARG A 82 8.83 -9.89 -1.92
C ARG A 82 9.45 -8.50 -1.64
N LEU A 83 10.78 -8.34 -1.54
CA LEU A 83 11.44 -7.02 -1.46
C LEU A 83 11.48 -6.22 -2.79
N GLY A 84 10.61 -6.55 -3.75
CA GLY A 84 10.60 -5.91 -5.07
C GLY A 84 11.74 -6.41 -5.97
N ALA A 85 12.53 -5.51 -6.55
CA ALA A 85 13.63 -5.85 -7.47
C ALA A 85 14.84 -6.54 -6.79
N GLY A 86 14.65 -7.13 -5.60
CA GLY A 86 15.72 -7.72 -4.80
C GLY A 86 16.66 -6.69 -4.18
N GLU A 87 16.30 -5.41 -4.15
CA GLU A 87 17.11 -4.35 -3.54
C GLU A 87 16.23 -3.38 -2.75
N LEU A 88 16.72 -2.94 -1.59
CA LEU A 88 16.19 -1.82 -0.82
C LEU A 88 17.21 -0.69 -0.81
N VAL A 89 16.81 0.52 -1.19
CA VAL A 89 17.70 1.69 -1.20
C VAL A 89 17.35 2.62 -0.05
N LEU A 90 18.26 2.73 0.91
CA LEU A 90 18.15 3.58 2.09
C LEU A 90 19.14 4.74 1.98
N THR A 91 18.89 5.85 2.66
CA THR A 91 19.91 6.91 2.84
C THR A 91 20.34 6.89 4.30
N ASP A 92 21.54 6.39 4.58
CA ASP A 92 21.96 6.09 5.94
C ASP A 92 23.46 6.29 6.19
N CYS A 93 23.83 6.40 7.46
CA CYS A 93 25.20 6.25 7.95
C CYS A 93 25.42 4.78 8.31
N TRP A 94 26.45 4.17 7.73
CA TRP A 94 26.59 2.72 7.75
C TRP A 94 27.99 2.29 8.23
N PRO A 95 28.10 1.61 9.40
CA PRO A 95 29.34 1.00 9.82
C PRO A 95 29.59 -0.28 9.01
N LEU A 96 30.66 -0.27 8.21
CA LEU A 96 31.10 -1.46 7.48
C LEU A 96 31.51 -2.55 8.46
N GLN A 97 31.31 -3.81 8.07
CA GLN A 97 31.84 -4.95 8.79
C GLN A 97 33.09 -5.44 8.06
N ASP A 98 34.24 -5.37 8.73
CA ASP A 98 35.54 -5.75 8.14
C ASP A 98 35.72 -7.27 8.16
N LYS A 99 35.22 -7.94 9.21
CA LYS A 99 35.21 -9.40 9.34
C LYS A 99 33.93 -9.86 10.00
N VAL A 100 33.56 -11.09 9.67
CA VAL A 100 32.42 -11.81 10.25
C VAL A 100 32.88 -13.22 10.58
N ALA A 101 32.49 -13.73 11.74
CA ALA A 101 32.83 -15.08 12.18
C ALA A 101 32.18 -16.15 11.28
N ASP A 102 32.79 -17.35 11.22
CA ASP A 102 32.36 -18.42 10.31
C ASP A 102 30.98 -18.98 10.65
N ASP A 103 30.53 -18.86 11.91
CA ASP A 103 29.24 -19.34 12.41
C ASP A 103 28.12 -18.27 12.33
N VAL A 104 28.33 -17.21 11.56
CA VAL A 104 27.36 -16.12 11.36
C VAL A 104 26.67 -16.27 10.02
N GLU A 105 25.34 -16.27 10.05
CA GLU A 105 24.50 -16.14 8.86
C GLU A 105 24.59 -14.71 8.32
N GLN A 106 24.82 -14.56 7.03
CA GLN A 106 24.79 -13.28 6.33
C GLN A 106 23.48 -13.16 5.56
N LEU A 107 22.50 -12.52 6.22
CA LEU A 107 21.13 -12.40 5.72
C LEU A 107 21.03 -11.32 4.64
N LEU A 108 21.73 -10.20 4.83
CA LEU A 108 21.73 -9.08 3.88
C LEU A 108 23.14 -8.52 3.70
N THR A 109 23.41 -7.97 2.51
CA THR A 109 24.66 -7.28 2.18
C THR A 109 24.40 -5.92 1.55
N ALA A 110 25.42 -5.08 1.52
CA ALA A 110 25.44 -3.89 0.67
C ALA A 110 26.84 -3.74 0.06
N ASN A 111 26.91 -3.18 -1.14
CA ASN A 111 28.18 -3.00 -1.83
C ASN A 111 28.81 -1.64 -1.47
N SER A 112 30.07 -1.65 -1.06
CA SER A 112 30.88 -0.44 -0.90
C SER A 112 32.28 -0.71 -1.42
N ALA A 113 32.81 0.22 -2.23
CA ALA A 113 34.14 0.11 -2.80
C ALA A 113 34.42 -1.24 -3.50
N TYR A 114 33.43 -1.74 -4.26
CA TYR A 114 33.49 -2.99 -5.02
C TYR A 114 33.54 -4.27 -4.17
N ALA A 115 33.25 -4.19 -2.88
CA ALA A 115 33.11 -5.34 -2.00
C ALA A 115 31.71 -5.37 -1.36
N ASP A 116 31.14 -6.57 -1.24
CA ASP A 116 29.91 -6.77 -0.49
C ASP A 116 30.23 -6.92 0.98
N HIS A 117 29.60 -6.08 1.81
CA HIS A 117 29.73 -6.11 3.25
C HIS A 117 28.40 -6.52 3.87
N PRO A 118 28.40 -7.39 4.90
CA PRO A 118 27.17 -7.75 5.61
C PRO A 118 26.52 -6.55 6.28
N VAL A 119 25.21 -6.40 6.06
CA VAL A 119 24.39 -5.37 6.72
C VAL A 119 23.34 -5.95 7.63
N ALA A 120 22.94 -7.20 7.43
CA ALA A 120 22.17 -7.96 8.40
C ALA A 120 22.80 -9.32 8.64
N THR A 121 23.00 -9.65 9.91
CA THR A 121 23.61 -10.91 10.34
C THR A 121 22.84 -11.53 11.49
N TRP A 122 22.95 -12.85 11.60
CA TRP A 122 22.43 -13.61 12.72
C TRP A 122 23.46 -14.64 13.17
N ARG A 123 23.72 -14.73 14.47
CA ARG A 123 24.63 -15.73 15.03
C ARG A 123 23.86 -16.70 15.94
N PRO A 124 23.45 -17.88 15.43
CA PRO A 124 22.67 -18.84 16.20
C PRO A 124 23.32 -19.28 17.51
N SER A 125 24.66 -19.34 17.57
CA SER A 125 25.41 -19.81 18.75
C SER A 125 25.30 -18.89 19.97
N THR A 126 25.03 -17.60 19.76
CA THR A 126 24.91 -16.60 20.83
C THR A 126 23.49 -16.04 20.96
N GLY A 127 22.63 -16.24 19.96
CA GLY A 127 21.29 -15.68 19.94
C GLY A 127 21.27 -14.18 19.64
N VAL A 128 22.33 -13.63 19.05
CA VAL A 128 22.47 -12.19 18.76
C VAL A 128 22.61 -11.96 17.25
N GLY A 129 21.82 -11.03 16.72
CA GLY A 129 21.90 -10.54 15.35
C GLY A 129 22.03 -9.03 15.28
N ALA A 130 22.46 -8.53 14.13
CA ALA A 130 22.61 -7.10 13.89
C ALA A 130 22.08 -6.73 12.51
N LEU A 131 21.39 -5.60 12.42
CA LEU A 131 21.06 -4.86 11.20
C LEU A 131 21.77 -3.51 11.31
N THR A 132 22.90 -3.35 10.62
CA THR A 132 23.83 -2.23 10.82
C THR A 132 23.41 -0.95 10.09
N VAL A 133 22.35 -1.02 9.29
CA VAL A 133 21.61 0.14 8.75
C VAL A 133 20.40 0.45 9.64
N GLY A 134 19.80 1.63 9.52
CA GLY A 134 18.79 2.12 10.45
C GLY A 134 19.31 3.17 11.42
N SER A 135 20.25 4.02 11.00
CA SER A 135 20.86 5.02 11.90
C SER A 135 20.20 6.40 11.82
N THR A 136 19.13 6.56 11.03
CA THR A 136 18.44 7.85 10.86
C THR A 136 16.93 7.72 11.13
N PRO A 137 16.29 8.79 11.64
CA PRO A 137 14.82 8.85 11.74
C PRO A 137 14.12 8.59 10.41
N GLN A 138 14.74 9.01 9.30
CA GLN A 138 14.21 8.79 7.96
C GLN A 138 14.19 7.31 7.58
N THR A 139 15.25 6.55 7.93
CA THR A 139 15.28 5.10 7.72
C THR A 139 14.21 4.40 8.54
N TYR A 140 14.02 4.79 9.81
CA TYR A 140 12.97 4.20 10.66
C TYR A 140 11.56 4.49 10.16
N ALA A 141 11.35 5.66 9.54
CA ALA A 141 10.07 6.03 8.94
C ALA A 141 9.80 5.34 7.58
N ASP A 142 10.79 4.62 7.01
CA ASP A 142 10.63 3.93 5.74
C ASP A 142 9.83 2.62 5.92
N PRO A 143 8.65 2.45 5.27
CA PRO A 143 7.85 1.24 5.42
C PRO A 143 8.54 -0.04 4.91
N ALA A 144 9.42 0.07 3.92
CA ALA A 144 10.17 -1.07 3.42
C ALA A 144 11.29 -1.48 4.40
N PHE A 145 11.85 -0.52 5.14
CA PHE A 145 12.75 -0.81 6.26
C PHE A 145 12.03 -1.50 7.42
N ALA A 146 10.87 -0.97 7.84
CA ALA A 146 10.05 -1.60 8.88
C ALA A 146 9.66 -3.05 8.52
N ARG A 147 9.32 -3.28 7.24
CA ARG A 147 9.07 -4.61 6.68
C ARG A 147 10.28 -5.53 6.79
N LEU A 148 11.46 -5.03 6.46
CA LEU A 148 12.70 -5.78 6.57
C LEU A 148 12.98 -6.20 8.02
N VAL A 149 12.79 -5.28 8.98
CA VAL A 149 12.94 -5.58 10.41
C VAL A 149 11.97 -6.67 10.87
N HIS A 150 10.69 -6.59 10.48
CA HIS A 150 9.70 -7.64 10.77
C HIS A 150 10.12 -9.01 10.26
N ARG A 151 10.61 -9.07 9.01
CA ARG A 151 11.09 -10.32 8.40
C ARG A 151 12.34 -10.88 9.09
N LEU A 152 13.27 -10.01 9.48
CA LEU A 152 14.44 -10.41 10.26
C LEU A 152 14.00 -11.04 11.58
N LEU A 153 13.10 -10.38 12.34
CA LEU A 153 12.59 -10.92 13.60
C LEU A 153 11.91 -12.29 13.42
N ARG A 154 11.10 -12.47 12.36
CA ARG A 154 10.51 -13.77 12.02
C ARG A 154 11.58 -14.85 11.80
N HIS A 155 12.62 -14.52 11.02
CA HIS A 155 13.74 -15.43 10.79
C HIS A 155 14.43 -15.82 12.10
N LEU A 156 14.68 -14.85 12.98
CA LEU A 156 15.30 -15.11 14.30
C LEU A 156 14.43 -16.01 15.19
N LEU A 157 13.11 -15.90 15.06
CA LEU A 157 12.14 -16.73 15.77
C LEU A 157 11.90 -18.10 15.11
N GLY A 158 12.62 -18.41 14.02
CA GLY A 158 12.42 -19.64 13.25
C GLY A 158 11.07 -19.73 12.53
N GLN A 159 10.38 -18.60 12.36
CA GLN A 159 9.10 -18.53 11.66
C GLN A 159 9.32 -18.53 10.16
N ARG A 160 8.48 -19.28 9.44
CA ARG A 160 8.48 -19.37 7.98
C ARG A 160 7.18 -18.82 7.41
N ASP A 161 7.24 -18.40 6.16
CA ASP A 161 6.06 -18.04 5.39
C ASP A 161 5.13 -19.27 5.23
N ALA A 162 3.81 -19.01 5.23
CA ALA A 162 2.82 -20.04 4.96
C ALA A 162 2.90 -20.54 3.50
N ALA A 163 2.11 -21.56 3.17
CA ALA A 163 1.99 -22.04 1.80
C ALA A 163 1.38 -20.95 0.88
N PRO A 164 1.69 -20.94 -0.43
CA PRO A 164 1.12 -20.00 -1.38
C PRO A 164 -0.41 -19.96 -1.34
N VAL A 165 -0.98 -18.75 -1.42
CA VAL A 165 -2.43 -18.53 -1.35
C VAL A 165 -3.06 -18.77 -2.71
N ARG A 166 -4.06 -19.66 -2.76
CA ARG A 166 -4.82 -19.99 -3.97
C ARG A 166 -6.00 -19.05 -4.12
N ILE A 167 -6.01 -18.28 -5.19
CA ILE A 167 -6.97 -17.20 -5.43
C ILE A 167 -8.05 -17.65 -6.41
N GLY A 168 -9.31 -17.44 -6.01
CA GLY A 168 -10.48 -17.47 -6.87
C GLY A 168 -10.90 -16.04 -7.24
N MET A 169 -11.23 -15.78 -8.50
CA MET A 169 -11.72 -14.47 -8.93
C MET A 169 -13.19 -14.54 -9.30
N LEU A 170 -14.02 -13.76 -8.62
CA LEU A 170 -15.45 -13.66 -8.85
C LEU A 170 -15.76 -12.40 -9.67
N GLY A 171 -16.15 -12.61 -10.93
CA GLY A 171 -16.24 -11.56 -11.95
C GLY A 171 -14.89 -11.34 -12.62
N TYR A 172 -14.74 -11.77 -13.88
CA TYR A 172 -13.51 -11.58 -14.66
C TYR A 172 -13.69 -10.46 -15.69
N GLY A 173 -14.08 -9.29 -15.18
CA GLY A 173 -14.45 -8.12 -15.97
C GLY A 173 -13.27 -7.35 -16.57
N ALA A 174 -13.36 -6.02 -16.58
CA ALA A 174 -12.31 -5.16 -17.13
C ALA A 174 -11.00 -5.23 -16.33
N ILE A 175 -11.11 -5.37 -15.01
CA ILE A 175 -9.96 -5.41 -14.09
C ILE A 175 -9.44 -6.83 -13.84
N GLY A 176 -10.18 -7.86 -14.27
CA GLY A 176 -9.80 -9.26 -14.10
C GLY A 176 -8.40 -9.59 -14.65
N PRO A 177 -8.06 -9.20 -15.90
CA PRO A 177 -6.72 -9.35 -16.44
C PRO A 177 -5.61 -8.68 -15.61
N GLU A 178 -5.86 -7.49 -15.05
CA GLU A 178 -4.89 -6.78 -14.20
C GLU A 178 -4.63 -7.57 -12.92
N HIS A 179 -5.68 -8.01 -12.23
CA HIS A 179 -5.52 -8.87 -11.06
C HIS A 179 -4.82 -10.18 -11.40
N ALA A 180 -5.15 -10.84 -12.52
CA ALA A 180 -4.52 -12.10 -12.91
C ALA A 180 -3.01 -11.93 -13.14
N VAL A 181 -2.60 -10.86 -13.81
CA VAL A 181 -1.18 -10.51 -14.00
C VAL A 181 -0.54 -10.18 -12.66
N ALA A 182 -1.18 -9.35 -11.83
CA ALA A 182 -0.64 -8.96 -10.53
C ALA A 182 -0.45 -10.17 -9.58
N VAL A 183 -1.39 -11.10 -9.57
CA VAL A 183 -1.29 -12.37 -8.85
C VAL A 183 -0.12 -13.20 -9.39
N GLY A 184 -0.02 -13.37 -10.72
CA GLY A 184 1.06 -14.16 -11.32
C GLY A 184 2.46 -13.57 -11.16
N LEU A 185 2.57 -12.24 -10.97
CA LEU A 185 3.82 -11.54 -10.71
C LEU A 185 4.17 -11.43 -9.21
N THR A 186 3.28 -11.85 -8.32
CA THR A 186 3.48 -11.76 -6.88
C THR A 186 3.81 -13.13 -6.30
N GLU A 187 5.04 -13.28 -5.81
CA GLU A 187 5.50 -14.49 -5.12
C GLU A 187 4.54 -14.86 -3.97
N GLY A 188 4.13 -16.13 -3.92
CA GLY A 188 3.26 -16.64 -2.87
C GLY A 188 1.76 -16.46 -3.12
N LEU A 189 1.35 -15.92 -4.28
CA LEU A 189 -0.04 -15.92 -4.75
C LEU A 189 -0.17 -16.78 -6.01
N ILE A 190 -1.29 -17.47 -6.18
CA ILE A 190 -1.57 -18.33 -7.34
C ILE A 190 -3.01 -18.10 -7.79
N LEU A 191 -3.24 -17.78 -9.06
CA LEU A 191 -4.61 -17.74 -9.61
C LEU A 191 -5.08 -19.16 -9.90
N GLN A 192 -5.97 -19.67 -9.06
CA GLN A 192 -6.46 -21.05 -9.12
C GLN A 192 -7.74 -21.17 -9.96
N ALA A 193 -8.67 -20.22 -9.80
CA ALA A 193 -9.98 -20.30 -10.42
C ALA A 193 -10.54 -18.92 -10.82
N VAL A 194 -11.36 -18.89 -11.86
CA VAL A 194 -12.16 -17.73 -12.26
C VAL A 194 -13.63 -18.10 -12.34
N CYS A 195 -14.51 -17.21 -11.90
CA CYS A 195 -15.95 -17.37 -11.96
C CYS A 195 -16.55 -16.22 -12.75
N ASP A 196 -17.06 -16.51 -13.94
CA ASP A 196 -17.78 -15.52 -14.76
C ASP A 196 -18.85 -16.23 -15.61
N PRO A 197 -20.09 -15.73 -15.65
CA PRO A 197 -21.13 -16.32 -16.49
C PRO A 197 -20.87 -16.11 -17.99
N ASN A 198 -20.03 -15.15 -18.37
CA ASN A 198 -19.70 -14.87 -19.76
C ASN A 198 -18.51 -15.76 -20.22
N PRO A 199 -18.72 -16.70 -21.16
CA PRO A 199 -17.67 -17.61 -21.61
C PRO A 199 -16.49 -16.89 -22.29
N LEU A 200 -16.69 -15.68 -22.85
CA LEU A 200 -15.61 -14.89 -23.42
C LEU A 200 -14.64 -14.38 -22.35
N ARG A 201 -15.14 -14.02 -21.15
CA ARG A 201 -14.29 -13.59 -20.03
C ARG A 201 -13.45 -14.75 -19.51
N VAL A 202 -14.04 -15.93 -19.41
CA VAL A 202 -13.34 -17.17 -19.09
C VAL A 202 -12.27 -17.49 -20.14
N GLN A 203 -12.56 -17.30 -21.42
CA GLN A 203 -11.58 -17.50 -22.50
C GLN A 203 -10.38 -16.55 -22.36
N VAL A 204 -10.62 -15.27 -22.04
CA VAL A 204 -9.53 -14.31 -21.78
C VAL A 204 -8.69 -14.75 -20.59
N ALA A 205 -9.30 -15.18 -19.49
CA ALA A 205 -8.57 -15.69 -18.33
C ALA A 205 -7.65 -16.86 -18.70
N ARG A 206 -8.17 -17.85 -19.44
CA ARG A 206 -7.38 -19.01 -19.91
C ARG A 206 -6.26 -18.65 -20.89
N SER A 207 -6.39 -17.55 -21.63
CA SER A 207 -5.32 -17.08 -22.52
C SER A 207 -4.11 -16.54 -21.74
N LEU A 208 -4.35 -15.98 -20.55
CA LEU A 208 -3.32 -15.46 -19.65
C LEU A 208 -2.79 -16.55 -18.71
N VAL A 209 -3.67 -17.40 -18.21
CA VAL A 209 -3.35 -18.50 -17.28
C VAL A 209 -3.97 -19.80 -17.80
N PRO A 210 -3.29 -20.55 -18.69
CA PRO A 210 -3.86 -21.74 -19.33
C PRO A 210 -4.35 -22.83 -18.38
N SER A 211 -3.78 -22.92 -17.18
CA SER A 211 -4.15 -23.89 -16.14
C SER A 211 -5.33 -23.46 -15.27
N VAL A 212 -5.86 -22.23 -15.44
CA VAL A 212 -6.89 -21.70 -14.54
C VAL A 212 -8.20 -22.48 -14.69
N ARG A 213 -8.74 -22.92 -13.55
CA ARG A 213 -10.07 -23.53 -13.51
C ARG A 213 -11.13 -22.45 -13.70
N SER A 214 -12.30 -22.84 -14.17
CA SER A 214 -13.38 -21.88 -14.37
C SER A 214 -14.74 -22.45 -14.02
N CYS A 215 -15.59 -21.63 -13.42
CA CYS A 215 -17.00 -21.92 -13.22
C CYS A 215 -17.85 -20.70 -13.63
N ALA A 216 -19.16 -20.90 -13.71
CA ALA A 216 -20.12 -19.82 -13.99
C ALA A 216 -20.98 -19.45 -12.77
N ASP A 217 -20.90 -20.24 -11.70
CA ASP A 217 -21.67 -20.07 -10.48
C ASP A 217 -20.74 -19.69 -9.32
N GLY A 218 -20.99 -18.52 -8.74
CA GLY A 218 -20.21 -18.04 -7.60
C GLY A 218 -20.31 -18.97 -6.39
N ALA A 219 -21.44 -19.64 -6.16
CA ALA A 219 -21.55 -20.59 -5.05
C ALA A 219 -20.59 -21.78 -5.22
N ALA A 220 -20.39 -22.26 -6.45
CA ALA A 220 -19.42 -23.29 -6.75
C ALA A 220 -17.97 -22.82 -6.49
N LEU A 221 -17.63 -21.56 -6.80
CA LEU A 221 -16.32 -21.00 -6.46
C LEU A 221 -16.11 -20.92 -4.94
N LEU A 222 -17.13 -20.49 -4.19
CA LEU A 222 -17.04 -20.34 -2.74
C LEU A 222 -16.93 -21.69 -2.01
N ALA A 223 -17.55 -22.74 -2.55
CA ALA A 223 -17.48 -24.10 -2.01
C ALA A 223 -16.19 -24.86 -2.38
N ASP A 224 -15.28 -24.23 -3.12
CA ASP A 224 -14.08 -24.85 -3.63
C ASP A 224 -12.97 -24.90 -2.55
N ASP A 225 -12.63 -26.10 -2.08
CA ASP A 225 -11.57 -26.30 -1.07
C ASP A 225 -10.17 -25.97 -1.62
N ASP A 226 -10.03 -25.81 -2.94
CA ASP A 226 -8.79 -25.36 -3.57
C ASP A 226 -8.64 -23.84 -3.68
N VAL A 227 -9.58 -23.07 -3.12
CA VAL A 227 -9.52 -21.60 -3.06
C VAL A 227 -9.40 -21.15 -1.61
N ASP A 228 -8.39 -20.34 -1.30
CA ASP A 228 -8.13 -19.78 0.04
C ASP A 228 -8.63 -18.33 0.14
N LEU A 229 -8.57 -17.59 -0.98
CA LEU A 229 -8.97 -16.18 -1.06
C LEU A 229 -9.84 -15.93 -2.30
N VAL A 230 -10.88 -15.11 -2.14
CA VAL A 230 -11.75 -14.67 -3.24
C VAL A 230 -11.53 -13.19 -3.52
N VAL A 231 -11.24 -12.85 -4.78
CA VAL A 231 -11.29 -11.48 -5.30
C VAL A 231 -12.71 -11.22 -5.82
N VAL A 232 -13.47 -10.36 -5.15
CA VAL A 232 -14.81 -9.93 -5.56
C VAL A 232 -14.67 -8.72 -6.48
N SER A 233 -14.85 -8.93 -7.78
CA SER A 233 -14.76 -7.94 -8.85
C SER A 233 -16.09 -7.83 -9.62
N THR A 234 -17.20 -8.00 -8.90
CA THR A 234 -18.56 -7.82 -9.42
C THR A 234 -18.95 -6.33 -9.41
N PRO A 235 -20.15 -5.94 -9.88
CA PRO A 235 -20.59 -4.56 -9.74
C PRO A 235 -20.80 -4.14 -8.27
N PRO A 236 -20.61 -2.85 -7.91
CA PRO A 236 -20.52 -2.40 -6.52
C PRO A 236 -21.73 -2.69 -5.64
N ASN A 237 -22.94 -2.58 -6.19
CA ASN A 237 -24.18 -2.92 -5.49
C ASN A 237 -24.29 -4.39 -5.05
N THR A 238 -23.40 -5.27 -5.52
CA THR A 238 -23.34 -6.69 -5.13
C THR A 238 -22.16 -7.03 -4.23
N HIS A 239 -21.22 -6.11 -3.99
CA HIS A 239 -20.00 -6.37 -3.23
C HIS A 239 -20.32 -6.95 -1.85
N ALA A 240 -21.17 -6.26 -1.08
CA ALA A 240 -21.43 -6.64 0.31
C ALA A 240 -21.98 -8.07 0.45
N ASP A 241 -22.90 -8.48 -0.44
CA ASP A 241 -23.45 -9.84 -0.43
C ASP A 241 -22.36 -10.88 -0.72
N TRP A 242 -21.57 -10.67 -1.77
CA TRP A 242 -20.52 -11.61 -2.15
C TRP A 242 -19.39 -11.71 -1.13
N VAL A 243 -19.00 -10.57 -0.53
CA VAL A 243 -18.01 -10.55 0.54
C VAL A 243 -18.51 -11.35 1.75
N LEU A 244 -19.74 -11.09 2.21
CA LEU A 244 -20.32 -11.81 3.36
C LEU A 244 -20.40 -13.32 3.10
N ARG A 245 -20.82 -13.72 1.89
CA ARG A 245 -20.89 -15.14 1.50
C ARG A 245 -19.51 -15.79 1.42
N ALA A 246 -18.50 -15.10 0.93
CA ALA A 246 -17.13 -15.61 0.87
C ALA A 246 -16.53 -15.79 2.27
N LEU A 247 -16.72 -14.81 3.16
CA LEU A 247 -16.29 -14.90 4.56
C LEU A 247 -17.00 -16.05 5.29
N GLN A 248 -18.32 -16.21 5.09
CA GLN A 248 -19.09 -17.34 5.63
C GLN A 248 -18.60 -18.70 5.13
N ALA A 249 -18.07 -18.76 3.89
CA ALA A 249 -17.45 -19.96 3.32
C ALA A 249 -16.00 -20.17 3.79
N GLY A 250 -15.50 -19.38 4.75
CA GLY A 250 -14.16 -19.52 5.31
C GLY A 250 -13.06 -18.97 4.40
N LYS A 251 -13.38 -18.09 3.45
CA LYS A 251 -12.42 -17.54 2.47
C LYS A 251 -11.96 -16.16 2.89
N HIS A 252 -10.66 -15.89 2.74
CA HIS A 252 -10.17 -14.50 2.74
C HIS A 252 -10.78 -13.73 1.58
N VAL A 253 -10.88 -12.41 1.69
CA VAL A 253 -11.55 -11.58 0.68
C VAL A 253 -10.73 -10.35 0.32
N VAL A 254 -10.54 -10.16 -0.99
CA VAL A 254 -10.26 -8.86 -1.58
C VAL A 254 -11.51 -8.42 -2.31
N VAL A 255 -11.96 -7.19 -2.09
CA VAL A 255 -13.11 -6.62 -2.78
C VAL A 255 -12.70 -5.40 -3.59
N GLU A 256 -13.23 -5.28 -4.78
CA GLU A 256 -13.03 -4.10 -5.62
C GLU A 256 -13.57 -2.83 -4.98
N LYS A 257 -13.08 -1.70 -5.48
CA LYS A 257 -13.61 -0.38 -5.11
C LYS A 257 -14.90 -0.08 -5.91
N PRO A 258 -15.82 0.75 -5.37
CA PRO A 258 -15.91 1.15 -3.96
C PRO A 258 -16.21 -0.06 -3.07
N PHE A 259 -15.79 -0.02 -1.80
CA PHE A 259 -15.95 -1.13 -0.86
C PHE A 259 -17.38 -1.69 -0.83
N CYS A 260 -18.36 -0.79 -0.75
CA CYS A 260 -19.80 -1.06 -0.87
C CYS A 260 -20.51 0.31 -1.01
N LEU A 261 -21.84 0.35 -0.94
CA LEU A 261 -22.60 1.58 -1.15
C LEU A 261 -23.02 2.25 0.16
N THR A 262 -23.02 1.53 1.29
CA THR A 262 -23.43 2.08 2.58
C THR A 262 -22.47 1.74 3.71
N VAL A 263 -22.41 2.60 4.73
CA VAL A 263 -21.63 2.34 5.94
C VAL A 263 -22.11 1.09 6.67
N ASP A 264 -23.42 0.82 6.70
CA ASP A 264 -23.96 -0.40 7.31
C ASP A 264 -23.43 -1.67 6.64
N GLU A 265 -23.39 -1.70 5.30
CA GLU A 265 -22.78 -2.80 4.55
C GLU A 265 -21.30 -2.96 4.88
N ALA A 266 -20.55 -1.86 4.98
CA ALA A 266 -19.14 -1.88 5.34
C ALA A 266 -18.94 -2.47 6.75
N ASP A 267 -19.74 -2.00 7.72
CA ASP A 267 -19.66 -2.44 9.11
C ASP A 267 -19.99 -3.92 9.26
N ARG A 268 -21.01 -4.42 8.56
CA ARG A 268 -21.35 -5.86 8.53
C ARG A 268 -20.23 -6.71 7.97
N GLN A 269 -19.60 -6.28 6.88
CA GLN A 269 -18.47 -7.01 6.27
C GLN A 269 -17.24 -7.04 7.19
N ILE A 270 -16.92 -5.91 7.83
CA ILE A 270 -15.80 -5.80 8.78
C ILE A 270 -16.03 -6.72 9.98
N ALA A 271 -17.24 -6.69 10.55
CA ALA A 271 -17.60 -7.53 11.68
C ALA A 271 -17.49 -9.03 11.33
N ALA A 272 -18.02 -9.43 10.17
CA ALA A 272 -17.96 -10.82 9.71
C ALA A 272 -16.51 -11.30 9.49
N ALA A 273 -15.64 -10.45 8.93
CA ALA A 273 -14.24 -10.78 8.73
C ALA A 273 -13.49 -10.96 10.06
N ALA A 274 -13.75 -10.06 11.02
CA ALA A 274 -13.18 -10.14 12.36
C ALA A 274 -13.66 -11.39 13.13
N GLU A 275 -14.97 -11.71 13.07
CA GLU A 275 -15.55 -12.89 13.71
C GLU A 275 -14.96 -14.19 13.14
N ALA A 276 -14.72 -14.25 11.83
CA ALA A 276 -14.11 -15.40 11.18
C ALA A 276 -12.58 -15.47 11.31
N GLY A 277 -11.93 -14.41 11.80
CA GLY A 277 -10.46 -14.31 11.82
C GLY A 277 -9.84 -14.27 10.42
N LEU A 278 -10.56 -13.75 9.42
CA LEU A 278 -10.16 -13.74 8.01
C LEU A 278 -9.76 -12.33 7.56
N THR A 279 -8.77 -12.25 6.68
CA THR A 279 -8.42 -11.02 5.96
C THR A 279 -9.56 -10.55 5.07
N LEU A 280 -9.93 -9.28 5.24
CA LEU A 280 -10.74 -8.50 4.30
C LEU A 280 -9.91 -7.29 3.87
N ALA A 281 -9.78 -7.04 2.57
CA ALA A 281 -9.09 -5.89 2.02
C ALA A 281 -9.86 -5.29 0.85
N VAL A 282 -9.84 -3.97 0.72
CA VAL A 282 -10.43 -3.27 -0.44
C VAL A 282 -9.31 -2.93 -1.41
N TYR A 283 -9.49 -3.17 -2.71
CA TYR A 283 -8.48 -2.90 -3.74
C TYR A 283 -8.32 -1.39 -4.02
N GLN A 284 -7.78 -0.65 -3.05
CA GLN A 284 -7.43 0.77 -3.18
C GLN A 284 -6.11 0.94 -3.94
N ASN A 285 -6.09 0.49 -5.20
CA ASN A 285 -4.89 0.39 -6.03
C ASN A 285 -4.18 1.73 -6.25
N ARG A 286 -4.92 2.84 -6.26
CA ARG A 286 -4.38 4.18 -6.51
C ARG A 286 -3.60 4.78 -5.34
N ARG A 287 -3.55 4.15 -4.16
CA ARG A 287 -2.67 4.60 -3.06
C ARG A 287 -1.18 4.56 -3.41
N TRP A 288 -0.83 3.85 -4.49
CA TRP A 288 0.54 3.77 -5.00
C TRP A 288 0.73 4.46 -6.35
N ASP A 289 -0.23 5.27 -6.80
CA ASP A 289 -0.03 6.13 -7.97
C ASP A 289 1.20 7.02 -7.71
N ALA A 290 2.11 7.05 -8.68
CA ALA A 290 3.44 7.62 -8.52
C ALA A 290 3.40 9.12 -8.14
N ASP A 291 2.48 9.86 -8.75
CA ASP A 291 2.26 11.27 -8.47
C ASP A 291 1.63 11.48 -7.08
N TYR A 292 0.65 10.67 -6.69
CA TYR A 292 0.11 10.70 -5.33
C TYR A 292 1.18 10.41 -4.27
N LEU A 293 2.04 9.41 -4.47
CA LEU A 293 3.15 9.12 -3.56
C LEU A 293 4.12 10.31 -3.43
N ALA A 294 4.38 11.03 -4.53
CA ALA A 294 5.21 12.23 -4.51
C ALA A 294 4.53 13.40 -3.78
N VAL A 295 3.21 13.59 -3.97
CA VAL A 295 2.41 14.56 -3.20
C VAL A 295 2.43 14.21 -1.71
N ALA A 296 2.12 12.97 -1.35
CA ALA A 296 2.12 12.50 0.02
C ALA A 296 3.49 12.67 0.69
N LYS A 297 4.58 12.39 -0.04
CA LYS A 297 5.93 12.66 0.45
C LYS A 297 6.16 14.14 0.69
N ALA A 298 5.76 15.03 -0.22
CA ALA A 298 5.93 16.48 -0.05
C ALA A 298 5.18 17.03 1.17
N VAL A 299 3.95 16.54 1.39
CA VAL A 299 3.13 16.87 2.58
C VAL A 299 3.80 16.35 3.86
N ARG A 300 4.10 15.04 3.92
CA ARG A 300 4.65 14.40 5.14
C ARG A 300 6.03 14.90 5.54
N THR A 301 6.86 15.32 4.58
CA THR A 301 8.19 15.89 4.84
C THR A 301 8.15 17.39 5.16
N GLY A 302 6.96 18.00 5.26
CA GLY A 302 6.80 19.40 5.64
C GLY A 302 7.26 20.40 4.57
N ARG A 303 7.43 19.98 3.32
CA ARG A 303 7.92 20.86 2.24
C ARG A 303 6.97 22.03 1.93
N LEU A 304 5.71 21.90 2.30
CA LEU A 304 4.68 22.92 2.12
C LEU A 304 4.36 23.64 3.45
N GLY A 305 5.04 23.32 4.55
CA GLY A 305 4.62 23.72 5.89
C GLY A 305 3.36 22.96 6.34
N GLU A 306 2.50 23.65 7.08
CA GLU A 306 1.19 23.13 7.48
C GLU A 306 0.22 23.25 6.29
N VAL A 307 -0.26 22.12 5.78
CA VAL A 307 -1.24 22.09 4.68
C VAL A 307 -2.62 22.39 5.22
N PHE A 308 -3.32 23.34 4.61
CA PHE A 308 -4.66 23.77 5.04
C PHE A 308 -5.73 23.64 3.95
N HIS A 309 -5.33 23.46 2.68
CA HIS A 309 -6.26 23.35 1.55
C HIS A 309 -5.76 22.36 0.50
N LEU A 310 -6.65 21.51 -0.01
CA LEU A 310 -6.38 20.59 -1.10
C LEU A 310 -7.55 20.53 -2.08
N GLU A 311 -7.28 20.71 -3.37
CA GLU A 311 -8.24 20.41 -4.43
C GLU A 311 -7.72 19.27 -5.29
N SER A 312 -8.65 18.42 -5.72
CA SER A 312 -8.39 17.37 -6.67
C SER A 312 -9.48 17.31 -7.73
N PHE A 313 -9.08 17.00 -8.95
CA PHE A 313 -9.97 16.97 -10.11
C PHE A 313 -9.75 15.70 -10.92
N VAL A 314 -10.83 15.19 -11.50
CA VAL A 314 -10.82 14.13 -12.51
C VAL A 314 -11.87 14.39 -13.59
N GLY A 315 -11.57 13.95 -14.81
CA GLY A 315 -12.47 14.02 -15.95
C GLY A 315 -12.04 14.98 -17.04
N GLY A 316 -12.99 15.38 -17.89
CA GLY A 316 -12.76 16.18 -19.08
C GLY A 316 -14.09 16.50 -19.76
N TYR A 317 -14.10 16.62 -21.08
CA TYR A 317 -15.34 16.75 -21.85
C TYR A 317 -15.51 15.51 -22.72
N GLY A 318 -16.43 14.63 -22.35
CA GLY A 318 -16.66 13.37 -23.05
C GLY A 318 -17.90 12.66 -22.55
N HIS A 319 -18.51 11.84 -23.41
CA HIS A 319 -19.61 10.97 -23.02
C HIS A 319 -19.07 9.85 -22.10
N PRO A 320 -19.72 9.55 -20.96
CA PRO A 320 -19.37 8.42 -20.10
C PRO A 320 -19.42 7.06 -20.82
N CYS A 321 -19.00 5.98 -20.18
CA CYS A 321 -19.09 4.67 -20.84
C CYS A 321 -20.53 4.12 -20.84
N ASN A 322 -20.93 3.40 -21.88
CA ASN A 322 -22.24 2.73 -21.93
C ASN A 322 -22.22 1.36 -21.24
N PHE A 323 -22.04 1.35 -19.92
CA PHE A 323 -22.03 0.13 -19.10
C PHE A 323 -22.53 0.40 -17.68
N TRP A 324 -22.50 -0.61 -16.79
CA TRP A 324 -23.01 -0.49 -15.42
C TRP A 324 -22.37 0.64 -14.60
N HIS A 325 -21.15 1.08 -14.95
CA HIS A 325 -20.48 2.20 -14.28
C HIS A 325 -21.32 3.49 -14.38
N SER A 326 -22.07 3.67 -15.47
CA SER A 326 -22.91 4.82 -15.72
C SER A 326 -24.36 4.66 -15.26
N ASP A 327 -24.64 3.57 -14.54
CA ASP A 327 -25.88 3.37 -13.78
C ASP A 327 -25.66 3.65 -12.29
N GLU A 328 -26.16 4.78 -11.79
CA GLU A 328 -26.02 5.22 -10.40
C GLU A 328 -26.54 4.19 -9.38
N THR A 329 -27.58 3.44 -9.73
CA THR A 329 -28.14 2.41 -8.82
C THR A 329 -27.22 1.21 -8.65
N VAL A 330 -26.29 1.03 -9.58
CA VAL A 330 -25.31 -0.07 -9.58
C VAL A 330 -23.94 0.41 -9.08
N SER A 331 -23.48 1.58 -9.55
CA SER A 331 -22.14 2.10 -9.27
C SER A 331 -22.06 3.02 -8.04
N GLY A 332 -23.19 3.58 -7.60
CA GLY A 332 -23.23 4.71 -6.67
C GLY A 332 -22.98 6.07 -7.33
N GLY A 333 -22.87 6.11 -8.66
CA GLY A 333 -22.66 7.34 -9.42
C GLY A 333 -21.23 7.87 -9.38
N ALA A 334 -21.03 9.07 -9.91
CA ALA A 334 -19.69 9.68 -10.02
C ALA A 334 -19.03 9.94 -8.65
N ILE A 335 -19.84 10.16 -7.59
CA ILE A 335 -19.33 10.28 -6.22
C ILE A 335 -18.62 8.99 -5.81
N TYR A 336 -19.21 7.83 -6.05
CA TYR A 336 -18.63 6.56 -5.61
C TYR A 336 -17.53 6.06 -6.54
N ASP A 337 -17.75 6.10 -7.86
CA ASP A 337 -16.82 5.49 -8.82
C ASP A 337 -15.43 6.17 -8.81
N TRP A 338 -15.41 7.51 -8.80
CA TRP A 338 -14.18 8.28 -8.74
C TRP A 338 -13.81 8.74 -7.33
N GLY A 339 -14.79 9.04 -6.48
CA GLY A 339 -14.52 9.45 -5.10
C GLY A 339 -13.90 8.33 -4.27
N SER A 340 -14.18 7.05 -4.57
CA SER A 340 -13.52 5.93 -3.89
C SER A 340 -12.00 5.96 -4.02
N HIS A 341 -11.47 6.63 -5.05
CA HIS A 341 -10.04 6.87 -5.26
C HIS A 341 -9.60 8.22 -4.68
N TYR A 342 -10.23 9.30 -5.12
CA TYR A 342 -9.75 10.64 -4.85
C TYR A 342 -10.04 11.10 -3.42
N LEU A 343 -11.19 10.72 -2.86
CA LEU A 343 -11.48 10.98 -1.45
C LEU A 343 -10.62 10.08 -0.55
N ASP A 344 -10.27 8.86 -1.00
CA ASP A 344 -9.29 8.01 -0.28
C ASP A 344 -7.94 8.72 -0.14
N TRP A 345 -7.43 9.31 -1.22
CA TRP A 345 -6.21 10.14 -1.18
C TRP A 345 -6.32 11.31 -0.20
N VAL A 346 -7.44 12.04 -0.20
CA VAL A 346 -7.64 13.15 0.73
C VAL A 346 -7.60 12.66 2.18
N LEU A 347 -8.32 11.58 2.48
CA LEU A 347 -8.40 11.02 3.84
C LEU A 347 -7.07 10.43 4.32
N GLU A 348 -6.24 9.91 3.41
CA GLU A 348 -4.90 9.40 3.71
C GLU A 348 -3.87 10.53 3.91
N LEU A 349 -4.07 11.69 3.27
CA LEU A 349 -3.24 12.88 3.49
C LEU A 349 -3.63 13.63 4.76
N PHE A 350 -4.93 13.69 5.07
CA PHE A 350 -5.48 14.43 6.20
C PHE A 350 -6.02 13.47 7.27
N PRO A 351 -5.21 13.11 8.28
CA PRO A 351 -5.59 12.11 9.28
C PRO A 351 -6.69 12.59 10.24
N HIS A 352 -7.03 13.88 10.21
CA HIS A 352 -8.03 14.52 11.06
C HIS A 352 -9.45 14.02 10.78
N GLN A 353 -10.35 14.10 11.75
CA GLN A 353 -11.75 13.76 11.56
C GLN A 353 -12.41 14.71 10.54
N VAL A 354 -13.25 14.17 9.66
CA VAL A 354 -14.13 14.99 8.80
C VAL A 354 -15.36 15.40 9.63
N GLU A 355 -15.56 16.70 9.83
CA GLU A 355 -16.68 17.24 10.60
C GLU A 355 -17.95 17.31 9.77
N TRP A 356 -17.83 17.76 8.51
CA TRP A 356 -18.94 17.82 7.58
C TRP A 356 -18.47 17.72 6.13
N VAL A 357 -19.41 17.30 5.28
CA VAL A 357 -19.28 17.22 3.83
C VAL A 357 -20.42 18.00 3.19
N SER A 358 -20.13 18.82 2.19
CA SER A 358 -21.12 19.50 1.35
C SER A 358 -20.88 19.11 -0.10
N ALA A 359 -21.91 18.70 -0.83
CA ALA A 359 -21.75 18.25 -2.20
C ALA A 359 -22.84 18.78 -3.14
N THR A 360 -22.49 18.95 -4.41
CA THR A 360 -23.41 19.34 -5.48
C THR A 360 -23.21 18.44 -6.69
N ALA A 361 -24.31 18.05 -7.32
CA ALA A 361 -24.30 17.24 -8.54
C ALA A 361 -25.16 17.89 -9.64
N HIS A 362 -24.70 17.80 -10.89
CA HIS A 362 -25.37 18.36 -12.05
C HIS A 362 -25.53 17.30 -13.14
N LYS A 363 -26.75 17.17 -13.66
CA LYS A 363 -27.09 16.41 -14.87
C LYS A 363 -27.56 17.38 -15.94
N ARG A 364 -26.85 17.49 -17.07
CA ARG A 364 -27.02 18.58 -18.06
C ARG A 364 -26.92 18.16 -19.52
N VAL A 365 -26.16 17.11 -19.85
CA VAL A 365 -25.90 16.71 -21.25
C VAL A 365 -26.18 15.23 -21.47
N TRP A 366 -25.64 14.32 -20.65
CA TRP A 366 -25.63 12.88 -20.95
C TRP A 366 -26.86 12.16 -20.40
N HIS A 367 -28.06 12.55 -20.84
CA HIS A 367 -29.33 12.08 -20.28
C HIS A 367 -29.68 10.61 -20.56
N ASP A 368 -28.91 9.93 -21.41
CA ASP A 368 -29.03 8.50 -21.68
C ASP A 368 -28.44 7.61 -20.57
N VAL A 369 -27.64 8.20 -19.67
CA VAL A 369 -27.10 7.54 -18.47
C VAL A 369 -27.57 8.23 -17.19
N THR A 370 -27.51 7.57 -16.03
CA THR A 370 -28.10 8.09 -14.78
C THR A 370 -27.12 8.89 -13.94
N ASN A 371 -25.81 8.59 -13.96
CA ASN A 371 -24.79 9.33 -13.22
C ASN A 371 -24.83 10.84 -13.48
N ALA A 372 -24.54 11.67 -12.47
CA ALA A 372 -24.33 13.10 -12.67
C ALA A 372 -23.14 13.36 -13.61
N ASP A 373 -23.28 14.37 -14.49
CA ASP A 373 -22.23 14.75 -15.45
C ASP A 373 -21.14 15.62 -14.79
N HIS A 374 -21.46 16.24 -13.66
CA HIS A 374 -20.52 17.01 -12.85
C HIS A 374 -20.87 16.89 -11.38
N THR A 375 -19.89 16.57 -10.55
CA THR A 375 -20.03 16.46 -9.11
C THR A 375 -18.89 17.19 -8.43
N ARG A 376 -19.20 17.91 -7.35
CA ARG A 376 -18.24 18.55 -6.46
C ARG A 376 -18.54 18.18 -5.02
N VAL A 377 -17.52 17.79 -4.28
CA VAL A 377 -17.58 17.38 -2.87
C VAL A 377 -16.57 18.21 -2.08
N LEU A 378 -17.04 18.98 -1.11
CA LEU A 378 -16.25 19.76 -0.17
C LEU A 378 -16.24 19.04 1.18
N LEU A 379 -15.07 18.92 1.79
CA LEU A 379 -14.83 18.33 3.10
C LEU A 379 -14.24 19.39 4.02
N HIS A 380 -14.73 19.44 5.24
CA HIS A 380 -14.12 20.22 6.32
C HIS A 380 -13.68 19.27 7.43
N PHE A 381 -12.45 19.47 7.87
CA PHE A 381 -11.82 18.63 8.87
C PHE A 381 -11.73 19.35 10.21
N ALA A 382 -11.73 18.58 11.29
CA ALA A 382 -11.37 19.07 12.61
C ALA A 382 -9.99 19.73 12.55
N GLY A 383 -9.90 20.97 13.02
CA GLY A 383 -8.70 21.81 12.88
C GLY A 383 -8.73 22.78 11.69
N GLY A 384 -9.80 22.79 10.89
CA GLY A 384 -10.06 23.83 9.88
C GLY A 384 -9.42 23.59 8.52
N MET A 385 -8.83 22.42 8.27
CA MET A 385 -8.40 22.05 6.92
C MET A 385 -9.62 21.83 6.02
N GLU A 386 -9.50 22.20 4.76
CA GLU A 386 -10.52 21.99 3.74
C GLU A 386 -9.97 21.15 2.58
N ALA A 387 -10.84 20.33 1.99
CA ALA A 387 -10.53 19.64 0.76
C ALA A 387 -11.70 19.63 -0.22
N GLU A 388 -11.41 19.76 -1.51
CA GLU A 388 -12.38 19.65 -2.59
C GLU A 388 -12.02 18.50 -3.54
N PHE A 389 -13.01 17.68 -3.86
CA PHE A 389 -12.95 16.71 -4.95
C PHE A 389 -13.99 17.06 -6.01
N THR A 390 -13.56 17.16 -7.27
CA THR A 390 -14.45 17.40 -8.41
C THR A 390 -14.27 16.33 -9.48
N ALA A 391 -15.37 15.72 -9.92
CA ALA A 391 -15.45 14.85 -11.10
C ALA A 391 -16.34 15.50 -12.16
N SER A 392 -15.90 15.54 -13.41
CA SER A 392 -16.68 16.20 -14.47
C SER A 392 -16.45 15.58 -15.84
N ASP A 393 -17.55 15.21 -16.49
CA ASP A 393 -17.61 14.79 -17.91
C ASP A 393 -17.94 15.95 -18.85
N LEU A 394 -18.12 17.17 -18.30
CA LEU A 394 -18.40 18.42 -19.03
C LEU A 394 -17.27 19.46 -18.97
N ALA A 395 -16.10 19.08 -18.46
CA ALA A 395 -14.96 19.98 -18.28
C ALA A 395 -14.11 20.09 -19.55
N ALA A 396 -14.51 20.96 -20.48
CA ALA A 396 -13.71 21.29 -21.67
C ALA A 396 -12.39 21.97 -21.30
N ALA A 397 -12.38 22.73 -20.21
CA ALA A 397 -11.19 23.20 -19.52
C ALA A 397 -11.08 22.46 -18.18
N ARG A 398 -9.98 21.73 -17.99
CA ARG A 398 -9.73 20.95 -16.77
C ARG A 398 -9.13 21.82 -15.67
N LYS A 399 -9.54 21.59 -14.43
CA LYS A 399 -8.76 22.03 -13.25
C LYS A 399 -7.46 21.20 -13.17
N PRO A 400 -6.41 21.68 -12.47
CA PRO A 400 -5.26 20.85 -12.12
C PRO A 400 -5.70 19.54 -11.45
N LYS A 401 -4.98 18.44 -11.68
CA LYS A 401 -5.26 17.13 -11.02
C LYS A 401 -5.12 17.26 -9.50
N PHE A 402 -4.11 18.01 -9.05
CA PHE A 402 -3.86 18.37 -7.65
C PHE A 402 -3.61 19.87 -7.52
N TYR A 403 -4.11 20.47 -6.45
CA TYR A 403 -3.77 21.82 -6.01
C TYR A 403 -3.71 21.83 -4.49
N VAL A 404 -2.51 21.92 -3.92
CA VAL A 404 -2.28 21.81 -2.48
C VAL A 404 -1.65 23.10 -1.97
N LEU A 405 -2.21 23.68 -0.91
CA LEU A 405 -1.68 24.88 -0.26
C LEU A 405 -1.27 24.57 1.17
N GLY A 406 -0.07 25.03 1.52
CA GLY A 406 0.38 25.05 2.90
C GLY A 406 1.04 26.38 3.26
N THR A 407 1.35 26.54 4.54
CA THR A 407 1.87 27.81 5.10
C THR A 407 3.25 28.23 4.58
N GLN A 408 3.99 27.33 3.91
CA GLN A 408 5.32 27.60 3.37
C GLN A 408 5.43 27.36 1.85
N GLY A 409 4.33 27.06 1.16
CA GLY A 409 4.35 26.88 -0.29
C GLY A 409 3.11 26.19 -0.84
N ALA A 410 3.13 25.91 -2.14
CA ALA A 410 2.07 25.20 -2.83
C ALA A 410 2.62 24.09 -3.73
N LEU A 411 1.77 23.12 -4.04
CA LEU A 411 2.02 22.08 -5.03
C LEU A 411 0.90 22.06 -6.05
N VAL A 412 1.25 22.03 -7.33
CA VAL A 412 0.29 21.89 -8.44
C VAL A 412 0.61 20.66 -9.26
N GLY A 413 -0.40 19.82 -9.49
CA GLY A 413 -0.33 18.65 -10.36
C GLY A 413 -1.01 18.91 -11.69
N HIS A 414 -0.22 18.99 -12.76
CA HIS A 414 -0.69 19.21 -14.13
C HIS A 414 -0.97 17.89 -14.84
N TRP A 415 -2.11 17.81 -15.52
CA TRP A 415 -2.44 16.70 -16.40
C TRP A 415 -1.39 16.54 -17.49
N ARG A 416 -1.06 15.29 -17.79
CA ARG A 416 -0.21 14.93 -18.91
C ARG A 416 -0.80 13.74 -19.65
N GLN A 417 -0.38 13.55 -20.89
CA GLN A 417 -0.76 12.40 -21.69
C GLN A 417 0.47 11.53 -21.88
N GLU A 418 0.45 10.35 -21.28
CA GLU A 418 1.54 9.39 -21.39
C GLU A 418 1.33 8.48 -22.60
N ARG A 419 2.43 8.18 -23.29
CA ARG A 419 2.46 7.33 -24.48
C ARG A 419 3.64 6.38 -24.34
N VAL A 420 3.37 5.09 -24.45
CA VAL A 420 4.40 4.07 -24.51
C VAL A 420 4.55 3.64 -25.95
N VAL A 421 5.74 3.86 -26.51
CA VAL A 421 6.09 3.42 -27.86
C VAL A 421 6.98 2.19 -27.72
N SER A 422 6.47 1.03 -28.11
CA SER A 422 7.22 -0.22 -28.11
C SER A 422 7.39 -0.74 -29.55
N ARG A 423 8.32 -1.69 -29.74
CA ARG A 423 8.43 -2.44 -31.00
C ARG A 423 8.04 -3.88 -30.74
N SER A 424 7.06 -4.37 -31.49
CA SER A 424 6.70 -5.78 -31.49
C SER A 424 7.87 -6.66 -31.97
N PRO A 425 7.85 -7.97 -31.68
CA PRO A 425 8.86 -8.92 -32.19
C PRO A 425 8.98 -8.97 -33.71
N VAL A 426 7.95 -8.53 -34.45
CA VAL A 426 7.94 -8.46 -35.93
C VAL A 426 8.30 -7.07 -36.47
N GLY A 427 8.79 -6.17 -35.63
CA GLY A 427 9.31 -4.86 -36.02
C GLY A 427 8.25 -3.76 -36.17
N LEU A 428 6.96 -4.03 -35.89
CA LEU A 428 5.92 -3.00 -35.87
C LEU A 428 6.08 -2.11 -34.64
N VAL A 429 5.91 -0.80 -34.83
CA VAL A 429 5.79 0.16 -33.73
C VAL A 429 4.38 0.06 -33.16
N LEU A 430 4.28 -0.25 -31.88
CA LEU A 430 3.05 -0.22 -31.11
C LEU A 430 3.07 1.04 -30.25
N GLU A 431 2.00 1.83 -30.29
CA GLU A 431 1.83 3.01 -29.45
C GLU A 431 0.61 2.81 -28.55
N ASP A 432 0.86 2.63 -27.26
CA ASP A 432 -0.19 2.59 -26.26
C ASP A 432 -0.34 3.97 -25.62
N ARG A 433 -1.56 4.49 -25.64
CA ARG A 433 -1.91 5.78 -25.03
C ARG A 433 -2.71 5.52 -23.78
N PHE A 434 -2.19 6.00 -22.66
CA PHE A 434 -2.91 5.93 -21.40
C PHE A 434 -4.12 6.87 -21.42
N ALA A 435 -5.19 6.48 -20.74
CA ALA A 435 -6.23 7.43 -20.42
C ALA A 435 -5.61 8.55 -19.58
N VAL A 436 -6.07 9.79 -19.76
CA VAL A 436 -5.48 10.94 -19.08
C VAL A 436 -5.60 10.81 -17.55
N SER A 437 -6.64 10.14 -17.05
CA SER A 437 -6.83 9.80 -15.64
C SER A 437 -5.76 8.85 -15.08
N ASP A 438 -5.14 8.04 -15.93
CA ASP A 438 -4.20 6.99 -15.54
C ASP A 438 -2.74 7.43 -15.69
N ALA A 439 -2.50 8.57 -16.35
CA ALA A 439 -1.17 9.17 -16.44
C ALA A 439 -0.81 9.89 -15.12
N PRO A 440 0.40 9.68 -14.56
CA PRO A 440 0.88 10.43 -13.41
C PRO A 440 1.00 11.92 -13.73
N ALA A 441 0.57 12.82 -12.85
CA ALA A 441 0.68 14.27 -13.06
C ALA A 441 2.13 14.78 -13.11
N ALA A 442 2.32 15.91 -13.80
CA ALA A 442 3.53 16.73 -13.61
C ALA A 442 3.37 17.61 -12.39
N LEU A 443 4.28 17.46 -11.45
CA LEU A 443 4.21 18.15 -10.18
C LEU A 443 5.16 19.34 -10.18
N SER A 444 4.65 20.49 -9.81
CA SER A 444 5.42 21.72 -9.58
C SER A 444 5.25 22.17 -8.14
N LEU A 445 6.35 22.59 -7.51
CA LEU A 445 6.37 23.20 -6.19
C LEU A 445 6.58 24.71 -6.34
N PHE A 446 5.81 25.47 -5.57
CA PHE A 446 5.86 26.92 -5.54
C PHE A 446 6.27 27.39 -4.15
N ALA A 447 7.35 28.17 -4.07
CA ALA A 447 7.81 28.77 -2.84
C ALA A 447 7.21 30.18 -2.63
N PRO A 448 7.26 30.76 -1.41
CA PRO A 448 6.66 32.06 -1.11
C PRO A 448 7.26 33.24 -1.89
N ASP A 449 8.48 33.09 -2.41
CA ASP A 449 9.14 34.07 -3.27
C ASP A 449 8.67 34.02 -4.74
N GLY A 450 7.73 33.12 -5.06
CA GLY A 450 7.19 32.91 -6.40
C GLY A 450 8.01 31.97 -7.27
N SER A 451 9.11 31.40 -6.76
CA SER A 451 9.90 30.42 -7.51
C SER A 451 9.14 29.12 -7.71
N GLU A 452 9.28 28.54 -8.90
CA GLU A 452 8.69 27.26 -9.28
C GLU A 452 9.81 26.23 -9.49
N THR A 453 9.64 25.04 -8.91
CA THR A 453 10.56 23.91 -9.10
C THR A 453 9.77 22.65 -9.44
N ALA A 454 10.18 21.98 -10.52
CA ALA A 454 9.60 20.68 -10.88
C ALA A 454 9.94 19.64 -9.80
N LEU A 455 8.93 18.90 -9.34
CA LEU A 455 9.08 17.82 -8.39
C LEU A 455 9.24 16.49 -9.14
N SER A 456 10.33 15.78 -8.86
CA SER A 456 10.57 14.45 -9.40
C SER A 456 9.55 13.45 -8.86
N VAL A 457 8.96 12.67 -9.76
CA VAL A 457 8.01 11.60 -9.47
C VAL A 457 8.73 10.27 -9.68
N ALA A 458 8.95 9.53 -8.59
CA ALA A 458 9.57 8.21 -8.66
C ALA A 458 8.59 7.18 -9.25
N ALA A 459 9.10 6.14 -9.88
CA ALA A 459 8.26 5.05 -10.36
C ALA A 459 7.48 4.40 -9.21
N ALA A 460 6.23 4.03 -9.47
CA ALA A 460 5.43 3.26 -8.53
C ALA A 460 6.09 1.88 -8.29
N PRO A 461 6.01 1.32 -7.08
CA PRO A 461 6.46 -0.05 -6.85
C PRO A 461 5.67 -1.03 -7.71
N ALA A 462 6.27 -2.16 -8.08
CA ALA A 462 5.56 -3.23 -8.79
C ALA A 462 4.54 -3.92 -7.86
N GLN A 463 3.30 -4.05 -8.33
CA GLN A 463 2.18 -4.77 -7.68
C GLN A 463 2.10 -4.57 -6.16
N PRO A 464 2.08 -3.33 -5.67
CA PRO A 464 2.29 -3.04 -4.26
C PRO A 464 1.15 -3.57 -3.37
N PHE A 465 -0.09 -3.51 -3.85
CA PHE A 465 -1.24 -4.05 -3.14
C PHE A 465 -1.12 -5.57 -2.96
N HIS A 466 -0.93 -6.33 -4.05
CA HIS A 466 -0.82 -7.79 -4.01
C HIS A 466 0.39 -8.25 -3.20
N ARG A 467 1.50 -7.50 -3.26
CA ARG A 467 2.66 -7.73 -2.42
C ARG A 467 2.31 -7.62 -0.93
N GLU A 468 1.63 -6.55 -0.53
CA GLU A 468 1.18 -6.38 0.86
C GLU A 468 0.14 -7.43 1.27
N LEU A 469 -0.74 -7.84 0.36
CA LEU A 469 -1.67 -8.94 0.58
C LEU A 469 -0.94 -10.26 0.85
N ALA A 470 0.06 -10.59 0.03
CA ALA A 470 0.90 -11.77 0.23
C ALA A 470 1.69 -11.68 1.54
N ASP A 471 2.23 -10.52 1.89
CA ASP A 471 2.88 -10.32 3.19
C ASP A 471 1.92 -10.53 4.36
N GLN A 472 0.68 -10.03 4.29
CA GLN A 472 -0.30 -10.26 5.35
C GLN A 472 -0.66 -11.74 5.49
N LEU A 473 -0.99 -12.41 4.39
CA LEU A 473 -1.47 -13.79 4.44
C LEU A 473 -0.38 -14.81 4.76
N LEU A 474 0.84 -14.58 4.26
CA LEU A 474 1.95 -15.51 4.43
C LEU A 474 2.79 -15.22 5.67
N SER A 475 2.92 -13.93 6.02
CA SER A 475 3.86 -13.46 7.05
C SER A 475 3.23 -12.66 8.20
N GLY A 476 1.91 -12.47 8.18
CA GLY A 476 1.19 -11.73 9.22
C GLY A 476 1.50 -10.24 9.24
N GLN A 477 2.16 -9.70 8.22
CA GLN A 477 2.47 -8.28 8.16
C GLN A 477 1.22 -7.47 7.78
N PRO A 478 0.84 -6.45 8.56
CA PRO A 478 -0.38 -5.69 8.27
C PRO A 478 -0.29 -4.96 6.92
N MET A 479 -1.40 -4.97 6.17
CA MET A 479 -1.57 -4.13 4.99
C MET A 479 -1.72 -2.66 5.37
N SER A 480 -1.26 -1.77 4.49
CA SER A 480 -1.51 -0.33 4.61
C SER A 480 -2.97 0.05 4.32
N VAL A 481 -3.66 -0.73 3.48
CA VAL A 481 -5.10 -0.58 3.24
C VAL A 481 -5.86 -1.37 4.29
N THR A 482 -6.61 -0.67 5.14
CA THR A 482 -7.45 -1.30 6.16
C THR A 482 -8.93 -1.21 5.77
N PRO A 483 -9.77 -2.20 6.17
CA PRO A 483 -11.21 -2.10 6.01
C PRO A 483 -11.80 -0.86 6.70
N ALA A 484 -11.28 -0.51 7.88
CA ALA A 484 -11.71 0.68 8.61
C ALA A 484 -11.43 1.98 7.82
N GLY A 485 -10.25 2.11 7.21
CA GLY A 485 -9.92 3.24 6.33
C GLY A 485 -10.85 3.32 5.11
N SER A 486 -11.12 2.19 4.47
CA SER A 486 -12.05 2.14 3.33
C SER A 486 -13.50 2.44 3.74
N ARG A 487 -13.93 2.00 4.92
CA ARG A 487 -15.24 2.32 5.50
C ARG A 487 -15.38 3.81 5.81
N ARG A 488 -14.32 4.47 6.28
CA ARG A 488 -14.28 5.94 6.44
C ARG A 488 -14.53 6.66 5.11
N ASN A 489 -13.99 6.13 4.00
CA ASN A 489 -14.26 6.66 2.68
C ASN A 489 -15.74 6.47 2.27
N ILE A 490 -16.34 5.30 2.52
CA ILE A 490 -17.78 5.09 2.32
C ILE A 490 -18.61 6.09 3.11
N ALA A 491 -18.24 6.39 4.36
CA ALA A 491 -18.95 7.38 5.18
C ALA A 491 -18.96 8.78 4.56
N VAL A 492 -17.84 9.23 3.98
CA VAL A 492 -17.74 10.50 3.25
C VAL A 492 -18.61 10.47 2.00
N MET A 493 -18.52 9.42 1.17
CA MET A 493 -19.30 9.31 -0.06
C MET A 493 -20.81 9.24 0.19
N GLN A 494 -21.21 8.53 1.26
CA GLN A 494 -22.61 8.46 1.68
C GLN A 494 -23.12 9.82 2.17
N ALA A 495 -22.33 10.57 2.94
CA ALA A 495 -22.67 11.92 3.37
C ALA A 495 -22.71 12.91 2.19
N ALA A 496 -21.76 12.82 1.25
CA ALA A 496 -21.76 13.62 0.02
C ALA A 496 -23.03 13.38 -0.79
N THR A 497 -23.44 12.12 -0.96
CA THR A 497 -24.66 11.77 -1.71
C THR A 497 -25.91 12.35 -1.04
N ARG A 498 -26.01 12.24 0.28
CA ARG A 498 -27.10 12.85 1.07
C ARG A 498 -27.10 14.37 0.94
N SER A 499 -25.92 15.00 1.03
CA SER A 499 -25.77 16.46 0.88
C SER A 499 -26.23 16.93 -0.51
N ALA A 500 -25.79 16.24 -1.58
CA ALA A 500 -26.18 16.56 -2.95
C ALA A 500 -27.70 16.45 -3.16
N ALA A 501 -28.34 15.44 -2.58
CA ALA A 501 -29.79 15.27 -2.61
C ALA A 501 -30.54 16.36 -1.82
N ASP A 502 -29.96 16.91 -0.75
CA ASP A 502 -30.52 17.99 0.07
C ASP A 502 -29.98 19.39 -0.32
N GLY A 503 -29.71 19.59 -1.62
CA GLY A 503 -29.34 20.90 -2.16
C GLY A 503 -27.98 21.44 -1.70
N GLY A 504 -27.06 20.56 -1.29
CA GLY A 504 -25.70 20.89 -0.88
C GLY A 504 -25.56 21.29 0.59
N ARG A 505 -26.58 21.04 1.42
CA ARG A 505 -26.47 21.27 2.87
C ARG A 505 -25.35 20.43 3.50
N PRO A 506 -24.53 20.99 4.40
CA PRO A 506 -23.49 20.22 5.08
C PRO A 506 -24.06 19.04 5.87
N VAL A 507 -23.45 17.86 5.71
CA VAL A 507 -23.81 16.62 6.39
C VAL A 507 -22.57 16.02 7.06
N ALA A 508 -22.67 15.70 8.35
CA ALA A 508 -21.62 14.95 9.03
C ALA A 508 -21.56 13.50 8.50
N PRO A 509 -20.35 12.97 8.17
CA PRO A 509 -20.20 11.56 7.88
C PRO A 509 -20.72 10.68 9.03
N PRO A 510 -21.35 9.53 8.73
CA PRO A 510 -21.68 8.56 9.77
C PRO A 510 -20.43 8.21 10.60
N PRO A 511 -20.57 8.13 11.95
CA PRO A 511 -19.45 7.92 12.86
C PRO A 511 -18.75 6.60 12.58
#